data_AF-A0A0D0TKH6-F1
#
_entry.id   AF-A0A0D0TKH6-F1
#
_cell.length_a   1.000
_cell.length_b   1.000
_cell.length_c   1.000
_cell.angle_alpha   90.00
_cell.angle_beta   90.00
_cell.angle_gamma   90.00
#
_symmetry.space_group_name_H-M   'P 1'
#
loop_
_entity.id
_entity.type
_entity.pdbx_description
1 polymer ?
#
loop_
_entity_poly.entity_id
_entity_poly.type
_entity_poly.pdbx_seq_one_letter_code
_entity_poly.pdbx_strand_id
1 'polypeptide(L)'
;MDIKTLRVDALRRVIGPLSQKDFADQHDLDASYLSQILNGHRSLGEKAALNLEKKIGLMPGVLVNPNGHGPALIEGEYTRQDVVREAASAYQALQDKATPRAVAVIEKLARAAAKGRLKESDLVLLEGIAALLEKANAEKP
;
A
#
# COMPACT_ATOMS: atom_id res chain seq x y z
N MET A 1 20.10 -9.98 -1.12
CA MET A 1 19.54 -9.91 -2.49
C MET A 1 19.92 -8.54 -3.04
N ASP A 2 20.42 -8.45 -4.28
CA ASP A 2 20.81 -7.16 -4.88
C ASP A 2 19.56 -6.32 -5.17
N ILE A 3 19.64 -5.00 -4.95
CA ILE A 3 18.52 -4.08 -5.22
C ILE A 3 18.02 -4.23 -6.65
N LYS A 4 18.89 -4.42 -7.64
CA LYS A 4 18.52 -4.60 -9.05
C LYS A 4 17.67 -5.85 -9.26
N THR A 5 18.02 -6.95 -8.59
CA THR A 5 17.23 -8.19 -8.62
C THR A 5 15.84 -7.96 -8.03
N LEU A 6 15.76 -7.24 -6.90
CA LEU A 6 14.48 -6.92 -6.28
C LEU A 6 13.59 -6.06 -7.18
N ARG A 7 14.15 -5.12 -7.94
CA ARG A 7 13.39 -4.31 -8.91
C ARG A 7 12.85 -5.14 -10.06
N VAL A 8 13.65 -6.09 -10.57
CA VAL A 8 13.21 -7.02 -11.62
C VAL A 8 12.11 -7.94 -11.10
N ASP A 9 12.23 -8.44 -9.87
CA ASP A 9 11.18 -9.24 -9.23
C ASP A 9 9.90 -8.43 -9.02
N ALA A 10 10.01 -7.17 -8.62
CA ALA A 10 8.86 -6.27 -8.51
C ALA A 10 8.19 -6.04 -9.87
N LEU A 11 8.99 -5.83 -10.93
CA LEU A 11 8.46 -5.69 -12.30
C LEU A 11 7.73 -6.96 -12.76
N ARG A 12 8.27 -8.16 -12.45
CA ARG A 12 7.58 -9.44 -12.73
C ARG A 12 6.24 -9.54 -12.03
N ARG A 13 6.15 -9.05 -10.79
CA ARG A 13 4.89 -9.04 -10.03
C ARG A 13 3.86 -8.08 -10.62
N VAL A 14 4.30 -6.89 -11.05
CA VAL A 14 3.44 -5.89 -11.69
C VAL A 14 2.86 -6.41 -13.01
N ILE A 15 3.67 -7.11 -13.82
CA ILE A 15 3.20 -7.77 -15.05
C ILE A 15 2.18 -8.86 -14.72
N GLY A 16 2.35 -9.54 -13.57
CA GLY A 16 1.40 -10.53 -13.08
C GLY A 16 1.25 -11.70 -14.06
N PRO A 17 0.01 -12.15 -14.35
CA PRO A 17 -0.24 -13.25 -15.28
C PRO A 17 -0.22 -12.82 -16.76
N LEU A 18 -0.14 -11.52 -17.06
CA LEU A 18 -0.13 -11.03 -18.43
C LEU A 18 1.18 -11.41 -19.13
N SER A 19 1.11 -11.60 -20.45
CA SER A 19 2.36 -11.75 -21.21
C SER A 19 3.09 -10.41 -21.23
N GLN A 20 4.43 -10.44 -21.32
CA GLN A 20 5.24 -9.23 -21.40
C GLN A 20 4.81 -8.33 -22.57
N LYS A 21 4.32 -8.95 -23.66
CA LYS A 21 3.83 -8.26 -24.83
C LYS A 21 2.51 -7.57 -24.56
N ASP A 22 1.54 -8.28 -23.98
CA ASP A 22 0.23 -7.69 -23.66
C ASP A 22 0.37 -6.54 -22.65
N PHE A 23 1.24 -6.72 -21.65
CA PHE A 23 1.56 -5.67 -20.69
C PHE A 23 2.25 -4.47 -21.36
N ALA A 24 3.15 -4.72 -22.32
CA ALA A 24 3.80 -3.65 -23.05
C ALA A 24 2.78 -2.84 -23.88
N ASP A 25 1.90 -3.54 -24.60
CA ASP A 25 0.88 -2.94 -25.45
C ASP A 25 -0.14 -2.13 -24.62
N GLN A 26 -0.52 -2.60 -23.42
CA GLN A 26 -1.44 -1.89 -22.52
C GLN A 26 -0.88 -0.57 -21.97
N HIS A 27 0.44 -0.49 -21.77
CA HIS A 27 1.10 0.64 -21.13
C HIS A 27 2.00 1.45 -22.07
N ASP A 28 1.84 1.28 -23.39
CA ASP A 28 2.67 1.91 -24.43
C ASP A 28 4.18 1.70 -24.19
N LEU A 29 4.57 0.53 -23.67
CA LEU A 29 5.97 0.17 -23.46
C LEU A 29 6.52 -0.64 -24.63
N ASP A 30 7.85 -0.68 -24.75
CA ASP A 30 8.53 -1.56 -25.69
C ASP A 30 8.71 -2.95 -25.07
N ALA A 31 8.11 -3.97 -25.71
CA ALA A 31 8.21 -5.36 -25.25
C ALA A 31 9.66 -5.88 -25.23
N SER A 32 10.51 -5.43 -26.15
CA SER A 32 11.94 -5.74 -26.18
C SER A 32 12.67 -5.10 -25.00
N TYR A 33 12.30 -3.88 -24.62
CA TYR A 33 12.84 -3.21 -23.43
C TYR A 33 12.49 -3.96 -22.14
N LEU A 34 11.24 -4.40 -21.98
CA LEU A 34 10.83 -5.23 -20.85
C LEU A 34 11.58 -6.57 -20.81
N SER A 35 11.66 -7.26 -21.95
CA SER A 35 12.38 -8.53 -22.07
C SER A 35 13.87 -8.39 -21.70
N GLN A 36 14.54 -7.32 -22.13
CA GLN A 36 15.94 -7.05 -21.78
C GLN A 36 16.14 -6.88 -20.27
N ILE A 37 15.21 -6.21 -19.58
CA ILE A 37 15.27 -6.03 -18.13
C ILE A 37 15.00 -7.35 -17.41
N LEU A 38 13.95 -8.06 -17.82
CA LEU A 38 13.48 -9.29 -17.16
C LEU A 38 14.47 -10.45 -17.30
N ASN A 39 15.20 -10.49 -18.42
CA ASN A 39 16.23 -11.49 -18.70
C ASN A 39 17.63 -11.07 -18.20
N GLY A 40 17.75 -9.89 -17.58
CA GLY A 40 19.01 -9.43 -17.00
C GLY A 40 20.05 -8.90 -18.00
N HIS A 41 19.71 -8.76 -19.28
CA HIS A 41 20.55 -8.11 -20.28
C HIS A 41 20.68 -6.60 -20.03
N ARG A 42 19.70 -6.00 -19.36
CA ARG A 42 19.69 -4.60 -18.95
C ARG A 42 19.41 -4.48 -17.47
N SER A 43 20.17 -3.63 -16.77
CA SER A 43 19.92 -3.36 -15.36
C SER A 43 18.80 -2.34 -15.17
N LEU A 44 17.88 -2.64 -14.25
CA LEU A 44 16.85 -1.70 -13.82
C LEU A 44 17.42 -0.74 -12.77
N GLY A 45 18.05 0.33 -13.26
CA GLY A 45 18.55 1.43 -12.41
C GLY A 45 17.42 2.27 -11.82
N GLU A 46 17.74 3.10 -10.84
CA GLU A 46 16.75 3.93 -10.11
C GLU A 46 15.98 4.88 -11.03
N LYS A 47 16.70 5.61 -11.90
CA LYS A 47 16.07 6.50 -12.90
C LYS A 47 15.18 5.75 -13.88
N ALA A 48 15.59 4.54 -14.28
CA ALA A 48 14.81 3.70 -15.19
C ALA A 48 13.54 3.17 -14.52
N ALA A 49 13.64 2.75 -13.26
CA ALA A 49 12.50 2.33 -12.45
C ALA A 49 11.50 3.48 -12.25
N LEU A 50 11.96 4.67 -11.89
CA LEU A 50 11.10 5.86 -11.71
C LEU A 50 10.36 6.24 -13.00
N ASN A 51 11.06 6.21 -14.14
CA ASN A 51 10.44 6.50 -15.43
C ASN A 51 9.42 5.43 -15.82
N LEU A 52 9.70 4.16 -15.48
CA LEU A 52 8.77 3.06 -15.74
C LEU A 52 7.53 3.23 -14.88
N GLU A 53 7.66 3.49 -13.58
CA GLU A 53 6.55 3.77 -12.65
C GLU A 53 5.64 4.87 -13.19
N LYS A 54 6.20 6.01 -13.58
CA LYS A 54 5.43 7.14 -14.15
C LYS A 54 4.72 6.78 -15.45
N LYS A 55 5.35 5.95 -16.29
CA LYS A 55 4.80 5.61 -17.60
C LYS A 55 3.63 4.63 -17.50
N ILE A 56 3.67 3.71 -16.53
CA ILE A 56 2.62 2.71 -16.35
C ILE A 56 1.61 3.07 -15.24
N GLY A 57 1.75 4.24 -14.61
CA GLY A 57 0.85 4.71 -13.56
C GLY A 57 1.04 3.99 -12.21
N LEU A 58 2.23 3.45 -11.94
CA LEU A 58 2.52 2.90 -10.61
C LEU A 58 2.82 4.03 -9.61
N MET A 59 2.52 3.74 -8.34
CA MET A 59 2.96 4.58 -7.23
C MET A 59 4.50 4.72 -7.23
N PRO A 60 5.03 5.94 -7.00
CA PRO A 60 6.47 6.14 -6.87
C PRO A 60 7.05 5.29 -5.74
N GLY A 61 8.10 4.52 -6.03
CA GLY A 61 8.75 3.65 -5.04
C GLY A 61 8.49 2.16 -5.22
N VAL A 62 7.45 1.75 -5.96
CA VAL A 62 7.09 0.34 -6.22
C VAL A 62 8.24 -0.44 -6.87
N LEU A 63 8.87 0.14 -7.90
CA LEU A 63 10.03 -0.39 -8.59
C LEU A 63 11.33 0.24 -8.10
N VAL A 64 11.33 1.48 -7.59
CA VAL A 64 12.55 2.14 -7.12
C VAL A 64 13.05 1.54 -5.80
N ASN A 65 12.15 1.26 -4.85
CA ASN A 65 12.44 0.67 -3.55
C ASN A 65 11.43 -0.43 -3.16
N PRO A 66 11.51 -1.60 -3.83
CA PRO A 66 10.55 -2.70 -3.65
C PRO A 66 10.61 -3.39 -2.29
N ASN A 67 11.58 -3.06 -1.41
CA ASN A 67 11.71 -3.68 -0.09
C ASN A 67 10.54 -3.41 0.85
N GLY A 68 9.70 -2.41 0.56
CA GLY A 68 8.57 -2.02 1.39
C GLY A 68 7.19 -2.29 0.78
N HIS A 69 7.11 -2.89 -0.42
CA HIS A 69 5.88 -2.98 -1.19
C HIS A 69 5.56 -4.45 -1.55
N GLY A 70 4.39 -4.91 -1.11
CA GLY A 70 3.88 -6.25 -1.34
C GLY A 70 3.45 -6.50 -2.81
N PRO A 71 2.95 -7.71 -3.13
CA PRO A 71 2.78 -8.18 -4.52
C PRO A 71 1.63 -7.57 -5.33
N ALA A 72 0.91 -6.54 -4.86
CA ALA A 72 -0.20 -5.95 -5.61
C ALA A 72 -0.32 -4.45 -5.33
N LEU A 73 -0.01 -3.58 -6.29
CA LEU A 73 -0.32 -2.15 -6.19
C LEU A 73 -0.55 -1.59 -7.60
N ILE A 74 -1.63 -2.03 -8.24
CA ILE A 74 -2.33 -1.20 -9.22
C ILE A 74 -3.18 -0.21 -8.39
N GLU A 75 -3.25 1.07 -8.81
CA GLU A 75 -4.05 2.09 -8.11
C GLU A 75 -5.46 1.56 -7.79
N GLY A 76 -5.78 1.42 -6.49
CA GLY A 76 -7.11 1.02 -6.01
C GLY A 76 -7.17 -0.28 -5.19
N GLU A 77 -6.14 -1.12 -5.19
CA GLU A 77 -6.11 -2.34 -4.35
C GLU A 77 -5.14 -2.17 -3.16
N TYR A 78 -5.65 -1.75 -2.02
CA TYR A 78 -4.88 -1.74 -0.77
C TYR A 78 -4.54 -3.17 -0.37
N THR A 79 -3.25 -3.52 -0.32
CA THR A 79 -2.87 -4.82 0.22
C THR A 79 -3.08 -4.83 1.73
N ARG A 80 -3.24 -6.02 2.30
CA ARG A 80 -3.26 -6.21 3.76
C ARG A 80 -2.04 -5.59 4.45
N GLN A 81 -0.90 -5.49 3.77
CA GLN A 81 0.31 -4.86 4.33
C GLN A 81 0.19 -3.34 4.36
N ASP A 82 -0.43 -2.72 3.36
CA ASP A 82 -0.67 -1.27 3.31
C ASP A 82 -1.66 -0.84 4.39
N VAL A 83 -2.75 -1.60 4.57
CA VAL A 83 -3.72 -1.38 5.66
C VAL A 83 -3.05 -1.47 7.03
N VAL A 84 -2.15 -2.45 7.23
CA VAL A 84 -1.42 -2.60 8.50
C VAL A 84 -0.43 -1.45 8.71
N ARG A 85 0.23 -0.98 7.65
CA ARG A 85 1.22 0.12 7.72
C ARG A 85 0.54 1.45 8.02
N GLU A 86 -0.57 1.74 7.35
CA GLU A 86 -1.39 2.91 7.60
C GLU A 86 -1.94 2.90 9.04
N ALA A 87 -2.50 1.76 9.47
CA ALA A 87 -2.96 1.59 10.86
C ALA A 87 -1.84 1.79 11.88
N ALA A 88 -0.61 1.31 11.60
CA ALA A 88 0.54 1.54 12.47
C ALA A 88 0.93 3.01 12.54
N SER A 89 0.90 3.74 11.42
CA SER A 89 1.18 5.18 11.39
C SER A 89 0.12 6.00 12.15
N ALA A 90 -1.16 5.64 12.00
CA ALA A 90 -2.26 6.25 12.73
C ALA A 90 -2.14 5.96 14.24
N TYR A 91 -1.72 4.75 14.62
CA TYR A 91 -1.51 4.39 16.01
C TYR A 91 -0.34 5.16 16.65
N GLN A 92 0.75 5.39 15.91
CA GLN A 92 1.85 6.24 16.37
C GLN A 92 1.41 7.70 16.55
N ALA A 93 0.72 8.27 15.55
CA ALA A 93 0.19 9.63 15.66
C ALA A 93 -0.82 9.79 16.82
N LEU A 94 -1.58 8.72 17.11
CA LEU A 94 -2.45 8.65 18.28
C LEU A 94 -1.63 8.70 19.59
N GLN A 95 -0.58 7.89 19.72
CA GLN A 95 0.23 7.85 20.93
C GLN A 95 0.87 9.21 21.28
N ASP A 96 1.24 10.00 20.27
CA ASP A 96 1.86 11.31 20.48
C ASP A 96 0.87 12.40 20.94
N LYS A 97 -0.41 12.30 20.54
CA LYS A 97 -1.40 13.38 20.74
C LYS A 97 -2.56 13.01 21.66
N ALA A 98 -2.82 11.73 21.87
CA ALA A 98 -3.99 11.28 22.61
C ALA A 98 -3.71 11.21 24.12
N THR A 99 -4.77 11.44 24.91
CA THR A 99 -4.69 11.24 26.35
C THR A 99 -4.51 9.75 26.69
N PRO A 100 -3.88 9.40 27.83
CA PRO A 100 -3.72 8.01 28.26
C PRO A 100 -5.04 7.22 28.31
N ARG A 101 -6.14 7.93 28.63
CA ARG A 101 -7.49 7.34 28.66
C ARG A 101 -8.01 7.02 27.27
N ALA A 102 -7.75 7.86 26.27
CA ALA A 102 -8.15 7.60 24.89
C ALA A 102 -7.40 6.40 24.30
N VAL A 103 -6.09 6.30 24.54
CA VAL A 103 -5.27 5.16 24.13
C VAL A 103 -5.82 3.85 24.71
N ALA A 104 -6.15 3.83 26.01
CA ALA A 104 -6.69 2.63 26.67
C ALA A 104 -8.04 2.15 26.07
N VAL A 105 -8.90 3.07 25.66
CA VAL A 105 -10.19 2.75 25.01
C VAL A 105 -9.95 2.12 23.64
N ILE A 106 -9.07 2.72 22.82
CA ILE A 106 -8.76 2.24 21.48
C ILE A 106 -8.10 0.86 21.54
N GLU A 107 -7.15 0.64 22.45
CA GLU A 107 -6.56 -0.69 22.64
C GLU A 107 -7.60 -1.74 23.06
N LYS A 108 -8.58 -1.37 23.89
CA LYS A 108 -9.65 -2.28 24.30
C LYS A 108 -10.51 -2.69 23.09
N LEU A 109 -10.82 -1.75 22.20
CA LEU A 109 -11.52 -2.02 20.95
C LEU A 109 -10.69 -2.90 20.01
N ALA A 110 -9.42 -2.58 19.81
CA ALA A 110 -8.49 -3.37 18.99
C ALA A 110 -8.38 -4.82 19.49
N ARG A 111 -8.28 -5.02 20.81
CA ARG A 111 -8.27 -6.36 21.43
C ARG A 111 -9.59 -7.11 21.26
N ALA A 112 -10.73 -6.42 21.27
CA ALA A 112 -12.03 -7.04 21.03
C ALA A 112 -12.17 -7.48 19.56
N ALA A 113 -11.71 -6.64 18.63
CA ALA A 113 -11.66 -6.93 17.20
C ALA A 113 -10.77 -8.14 16.90
N ALA A 114 -9.54 -8.15 17.44
CA ALA A 114 -8.57 -9.23 17.21
C ALA A 114 -9.06 -10.61 17.73
N LYS A 115 -9.98 -10.61 18.71
CA LYS A 115 -10.60 -11.83 19.24
C LYS A 115 -11.87 -12.26 18.48
N GLY A 116 -12.23 -11.56 17.40
CA GLY A 116 -13.46 -11.81 16.64
C GLY A 116 -14.73 -11.58 17.46
N ARG A 117 -14.67 -10.73 18.50
CA ARG A 117 -15.80 -10.47 19.41
C ARG A 117 -16.65 -9.28 19.01
N LEU A 118 -16.24 -8.53 17.99
CA LEU A 118 -17.03 -7.45 17.41
C LEU A 118 -17.89 -8.02 16.31
N LYS A 119 -19.21 -7.91 16.47
CA LYS A 119 -20.17 -8.24 15.42
C LYS A 119 -20.32 -7.06 14.48
N GLU A 120 -20.90 -7.31 13.32
CA GLU A 120 -21.14 -6.29 12.31
C GLU A 120 -22.04 -5.15 12.83
N SER A 121 -23.02 -5.47 13.68
CA SER A 121 -23.83 -4.48 14.40
C SER A 121 -23.00 -3.57 15.31
N ASP A 122 -21.94 -4.09 15.93
CA ASP A 122 -21.07 -3.30 16.80
C ASP A 122 -20.19 -2.35 15.97
N LEU A 123 -19.79 -2.76 14.77
CA LEU A 123 -19.01 -1.92 13.84
C LEU A 123 -19.82 -0.74 13.31
N VAL A 124 -21.08 -0.98 12.90
CA VAL A 124 -21.99 0.08 12.45
C VAL A 124 -22.21 1.14 13.55
N LEU A 125 -22.33 0.71 14.81
CA LEU A 125 -22.44 1.63 15.94
C LEU A 125 -21.17 2.45 16.16
N LEU A 126 -19.99 1.83 16.03
CA LEU A 126 -18.71 2.52 16.16
C LEU A 126 -18.50 3.55 15.04
N GLU A 127 -18.88 3.24 13.80
CA GLU A 127 -18.85 4.19 12.68
C GLU A 127 -19.80 5.38 12.93
N GLY A 128 -21.02 5.12 13.40
CA GLY A 128 -21.96 6.19 13.74
C GLY A 128 -21.43 7.11 14.84
N ILE A 129 -20.81 6.54 15.89
CA ILE A 129 -20.16 7.32 16.96
C ILE A 129 -18.99 8.14 16.41
N ALA A 130 -18.16 7.56 15.55
CA ALA A 130 -17.03 8.25 14.94
C ALA A 130 -17.50 9.47 14.12
N ALA A 131 -18.50 9.30 13.25
CA ALA A 131 -19.06 10.38 12.44
C ALA A 131 -19.64 11.53 13.29
N LEU A 132 -20.30 11.19 14.41
CA LEU A 132 -20.82 12.19 15.35
C LEU A 132 -19.68 12.97 16.04
N LEU A 133 -18.62 12.28 16.46
CA LEU A 133 -17.46 12.90 17.10
C LEU A 133 -16.66 13.77 16.13
N GLU A 134 -16.52 13.35 14.87
CA GLU A 134 -15.89 14.16 13.82
C GLU A 134 -16.67 15.45 13.60
N LYS A 135 -18.00 15.36 13.45
CA LYS A 135 -18.85 16.54 13.27
C LYS A 135 -18.76 17.49 14.47
N ALA A 136 -18.85 16.97 15.69
CA ALA A 136 -18.81 17.78 16.91
C ALA A 136 -17.45 18.46 17.15
N ASN A 137 -16.35 17.85 16.70
CA ASN A 137 -15.01 18.43 16.82
C ASN A 137 -14.63 19.33 15.64
N ALA A 138 -15.24 19.15 14.46
CA ALA A 138 -15.11 20.06 13.32
C ALA A 138 -15.86 21.39 13.55
N GLU A 139 -16.90 21.39 14.39
CA GLU A 139 -17.68 22.58 14.76
C GLU A 139 -17.08 23.37 15.95
N LYS A 140 -15.96 22.92 16.54
CA LYS A 140 -15.22 23.69 17.55
C LYS A 140 -14.18 24.61 16.87
N PRO A 141 -14.28 25.94 17.02
CA PRO A 141 -13.31 26.89 16.48
C PRO A 141 -11.95 26.81 17.19
#